data_AF-M6FWN0-F1
#
_entry.id   AF-M6FWN0-F1
#
_cell.length_a   1.000
_cell.length_b   1.000
_cell.length_c   1.000
_cell.angle_alpha   90.00
_cell.angle_beta   90.00
_cell.angle_gamma   90.00
#
_symmetry.space_group_name_H-M   'P 1'
#
loop_
_entity.id
_entity.type
_entity.pdbx_description
1 polymer ?
#
loop_
_entity_poly.entity_id
_entity_poly.type
_entity_poly.pdbx_seq_one_letter_code
_entity_poly.pdbx_strand_id
1 'polypeptide(L)' 'MKHYLTYKENKFWNIEISGKSFTVTYGETGTVGISQIETFDTKEKCLKKVQKLLNEKLKKGYVEINPPKKINLKSKPIT' A
#
# COMPACT_ATOMS: atom_id res chain seq x y z
N MET A 1 3.25 -9.10 1.50
CA MET A 1 1.86 -8.65 1.79
C MET A 1 1.79 -7.18 1.39
N LYS A 2 0.71 -6.72 0.73
CA LYS A 2 0.62 -5.35 0.23
C LYS A 2 -0.70 -4.74 0.69
N HIS A 3 -0.65 -3.53 1.24
CA HIS A 3 -1.83 -2.76 1.59
C HIS A 3 -1.80 -1.43 0.84
N TYR A 4 -2.95 -1.01 0.33
CA TYR A 4 -3.11 0.27 -0.34
C TYR A 4 -4.19 1.04 0.39
N LEU A 5 -3.87 2.27 0.76
CA LEU A 5 -4.74 3.17 1.47
C LEU A 5 -4.86 4.45 0.66
N THR A 6 -6.07 4.99 0.56
CA THR A 6 -6.33 6.28 -0.08
C THR A 6 -6.92 7.26 0.92
N TYR A 7 -6.67 8.55 0.73
CA TYR A 7 -7.21 9.61 1.56
C TYR A 7 -7.80 10.71 0.69
N LYS A 8 -9.12 10.88 0.77
CA LYS A 8 -9.90 11.90 0.05
C LYS A 8 -9.60 11.95 -1.47
N GLU A 9 -9.28 10.80 -2.07
CA GLU A 9 -8.98 10.61 -3.50
C GLU A 9 -7.75 11.37 -4.06
N ASN A 10 -7.24 12.36 -3.33
CA ASN A 10 -6.07 13.15 -3.71
C ASN A 10 -4.76 12.53 -3.22
N LYS A 11 -4.79 11.68 -2.19
CA LYS A 11 -3.58 11.12 -1.58
C LYS A 11 -3.63 9.61 -1.55
N PHE A 12 -2.50 8.98 -1.82
CA PHE A 12 -2.32 7.54 -1.71
C PHE A 12 -1.18 7.21 -0.74
N TRP A 13 -1.31 6.08 -0.09
CA TRP A 13 -0.31 5.50 0.80
C TRP A 13 -0.35 3.99 0.62
N ASN A 14 0.75 3.36 0.24
CA ASN A 14 0.85 1.92 0.14
C ASN A 14 2.02 1.40 0.96
N ILE A 15 1.88 0.16 1.41
CA ILE A 15 2.94 -0.54 2.13
C ILE A 15 3.06 -1.97 1.63
N GLU A 16 4.29 -2.36 1.30
CA GLU A 16 4.65 -3.65 0.79
C GLU A 16 5.67 -4.31 1.71
N ILE A 17 5.27 -5.39 2.38
CA ILE A 17 6.14 -6.16 3.26
C ILE A 17 6.84 -7.27 2.47
N SER A 18 8.17 -7.26 2.50
CA SER A 18 9.08 -8.21 1.87
C SER A 18 10.02 -8.82 2.91
N GLY A 19 9.60 -9.95 3.50
CA GLY A 19 10.40 -10.68 4.47
C GLY A 19 10.62 -9.90 5.78
N LYS A 20 11.79 -9.29 5.93
CA LYS A 20 12.19 -8.48 7.11
C LYS A 20 12.21 -6.98 6.82
N SER A 21 11.92 -6.57 5.59
CA SER A 21 11.81 -5.18 5.22
C SER A 21 10.40 -4.87 4.73
N PHE A 22 10.05 -3.60 4.76
CA PHE A 22 8.87 -3.10 4.07
C PHE A 22 9.21 -1.87 3.24
N THR A 23 8.43 -1.65 2.20
CA THR A 23 8.47 -0.46 1.36
C THR A 23 7.18 0.29 1.54
N VAL A 24 7.25 1.51 2.05
CA VAL A 24 6.11 2.44 2.17
C VAL A 24 6.22 3.43 1.03
N THR A 25 5.19 3.55 0.18
CA THR A 25 5.15 4.58 -0.85
C THR A 25 3.94 5.47 -0.65
N TYR A 26 4.13 6.79 -0.63
CA TYR A 26 3.06 7.75 -0.39
C TYR A 26 3.20 8.98 -1.25
N GLY A 27 2.08 9.61 -1.58
CA GLY A 27 2.08 10.78 -2.45
C GLY A 27 0.68 11.25 -2.77
N GLU A 28 0.59 12.17 -3.72
CA GLU A 28 -0.67 12.62 -4.29
C GLU A 28 -0.99 11.86 -5.57
N THR A 29 -2.27 11.53 -5.75
CA THR A 29 -2.79 10.85 -6.94
C THR A 29 -2.43 11.68 -8.18
N GLY A 30 -1.65 11.10 -9.09
CA GLY A 30 -1.10 11.80 -10.27
C GLY A 30 0.38 12.18 -10.16
N THR A 31 0.99 12.00 -8.99
CA THR A 31 2.44 12.10 -8.81
C THR A 31 3.07 10.72 -8.65
N VAL A 32 4.39 10.62 -8.90
CA VAL A 32 5.16 9.38 -8.68
C VAL A 32 5.15 8.97 -7.20
N GLY A 33 5.02 9.95 -6.29
CA GLY A 33 5.10 9.74 -4.85
C GLY A 33 6.52 9.48 -4.36
N ILE A 34 6.64 9.26 -3.05
CA ILE A 34 7.90 9.03 -2.34
C ILE A 34 7.86 7.61 -1.78
N SER A 35 8.85 6.80 -2.15
CA SER A 35 9.06 5.46 -1.61
C SER A 35 10.13 5.46 -0.53
N GLN A 36 9.82 4.87 0.62
CA GLN A 36 10.73 4.65 1.74
C GLN A 36 10.82 3.15 2.03
N ILE A 37 12.04 2.65 2.09
CA ILE A 37 12.32 1.24 2.43
C ILE A 37 12.90 1.21 3.83
N GLU A 38 12.32 0.40 4.70
CA GLU A 38 12.79 0.20 6.07
C GLU A 38 13.03 -1.29 6.30
N THR A 39 14.19 -1.62 6.86
CA THR A 39 14.62 -3.01 7.11
C THR A 39 14.78 -3.23 8.61
N PHE A 40 14.29 -4.38 9.09
CA PHE A 40 14.34 -4.76 10.50
C PHE A 40 15.18 -6.02 10.70
N ASP A 41 15.67 -6.22 11.92
CA ASP A 41 16.36 -7.45 12.33
C ASP A 41 15.47 -8.70 12.20
N THR A 42 14.19 -8.55 12.54
CA THR A 42 13.23 -9.65 12.61
C THR A 42 11.93 -9.34 11.87
N LYS A 43 11.37 -10.39 11.26
CA LYS A 43 10.08 -10.35 10.55
C LYS A 43 8.94 -9.92 11.48
N GLU A 44 8.96 -10.36 12.73
CA GLU A 44 7.93 -10.00 13.72
C GLU A 44 7.92 -8.50 14.05
N LYS A 45 9.10 -7.88 14.22
CA LYS A 45 9.22 -6.43 14.43
C LYS A 45 8.69 -5.66 13.22
N CYS A 46 9.07 -6.09 12.02
CA CYS A 46 8.57 -5.53 10.76
C CYS A 46 7.03 -5.58 10.70
N LEU A 47 6.41 -6.73 10.95
CA LEU A 47 4.96 -6.88 10.92
C LEU A 47 4.25 -6.04 11.98
N LYS A 48 4.74 -6.04 13.23
CA LYS A 48 4.16 -5.21 14.30
C LYS A 48 4.21 -3.72 13.94
N LYS A 49 5.32 -3.25 13.35
CA LYS A 49 5.47 -1.85 12.92
C LYS A 49 4.49 -1.51 11.80
N VAL A 50 4.38 -2.38 10.79
CA VAL A 50 3.44 -2.22 9.67
C VAL A 50 2.00 -2.15 10.16
N GLN A 51 1.60 -3.08 11.04
CA GLN A 51 0.25 -3.10 11.63
C GLN A 51 -0.05 -1.83 12.44
N LYS A 52 0.95 -1.29 13.16
CA LYS A 52 0.82 -0.03 13.87
C LYS A 52 0.61 1.14 12.91
N LEU A 53 1.44 1.25 11.87
CA LEU A 53 1.30 2.26 10.82
C LEU A 53 -0.06 2.19 10.14
N LEU A 54 -0.53 0.98 9.81
CA LEU A 54 -1.83 0.75 9.20
C LEU A 54 -2.96 1.31 10.08
N ASN A 55 -2.98 0.95 11.36
CA ASN A 55 -3.97 1.44 12.32
C ASN A 55 -3.95 2.97 12.48
N GLU A 56 -2.75 3.57 12.54
CA GLU A 56 -2.63 5.03 12.62
C GLU A 56 -3.17 5.73 11.37
N LYS A 57 -2.95 5.15 10.18
CA LYS A 57 -3.50 5.69 8.92
C LYS A 57 -5.01 5.53 8.86
N LEU A 58 -5.55 4.36 9.20
CA LEU A 58 -7.00 4.11 9.25
C LEU A 58 -7.68 5.08 10.22
N LYS A 59 -7.11 5.33 11.40
CA LYS A 59 -7.63 6.34 12.35
C LYS A 59 -7.59 7.76 11.84
N LYS A 60 -6.63 8.11 10.96
CA LYS A 60 -6.59 9.42 10.28
C LYS A 60 -7.67 9.58 9.21
N GLY A 61 -8.45 8.53 8.92
CA GLY A 61 -9.47 8.52 7.87
C GLY A 61 -8.92 8.10 6.50
N TYR A 62 -7.76 7.45 6.46
CA TYR A 62 -7.37 6.71 5.26
C TYR A 62 -8.27 5.49 5.13
N VAL A 63 -8.67 5.19 3.90
CA VAL A 63 -9.51 4.05 3.58
C VAL A 63 -8.64 3.00 2.92
N GLU A 64 -8.62 1.78 3.47
CA GLU A 64 -7.96 0.66 2.79
C GLU A 64 -8.73 0.33 1.52
N ILE A 65 -8.04 0.47 0.39
CA ILE A 65 -8.52 0.03 -0.91
C ILE A 65 -7.78 -1.25 -1.25
N ASN A 66 -8.53 -2.29 -1.57
CA ASN A 66 -7.92 -3.41 -2.25
C ASN A 66 -7.67 -2.92 -3.69
N PRO A 67 -6.41 -2.78 -4.16
CA PRO A 67 -6.21 -2.49 -5.57
C PRO A 67 -6.98 -3.58 -6.32
N PRO A 68 -7.77 -3.22 -7.34
CA PRO A 68 -8.50 -4.25 -8.07
C PRO A 68 -7.46 -5.29 -8.47
N LYS A 69 -7.61 -6.53 -7.98
CA LYS A 69 -7.04 -7.69 -8.67
C LYS A 69 -7.36 -7.40 -10.12
N LYS A 70 -6.35 -7.26 -10.99
CA LYS A 70 -6.60 -7.16 -12.43
C LYS A 70 -7.62 -8.26 -12.73
N ILE A 71 -8.89 -7.87 -12.86
CA ILE A 71 -9.88 -8.72 -13.47
C ILE A 71 -9.30 -8.85 -14.85
N ASN A 72 -8.80 -10.04 -15.11
CA ASN A 72 -8.28 -10.42 -16.39
C ASN A 72 -9.50 -10.35 -17.31
N LEU A 73 -9.82 -9.17 -17.83
CA LEU A 73 -10.74 -9.01 -18.95
C LEU A 73 -9.97 -9.58 -20.15
N LYS A 74 -9.91 -10.91 -20.20
CA LYS A 74 -9.53 -11.64 -21.38
C LYS A 74 -10.54 -11.23 -22.45
N SER A 75 -10.02 -10.63 -23.52
CA SER A 75 -10.44 -10.82 -24.91
C SER A 75 -11.94 -10.73 -25.19
N LYS A 76 -12.35 -9.65 -25.87
CA LYS A 76 -13.35 -9.80 -26.94
C LYS A 76 -12.78 -9.19 -28.22
N PRO A 77 -12.65 -9.97 -29.31
CA PRO A 77 -12.13 -9.47 -30.57
C PRO A 77 -13.11 -8.47 -31.17
N ILE A 78 -12.55 -7.44 -31.81
CA ILE A 78 -13.28 -6.50 -32.66
C ILE A 78 -13.81 -7.33 -33.84
N THR A 79 -15.12 -7.28 -34.07
CA THR A 79 -15.76 -7.65 -35.35
C THR A 79 -16.16 -6.36 -36.04
#